data_AF-A0A8J7Q8M5-F1
#
_entry.id   AF-A0A8J7Q8M5-F1
#
_cell.length_a   1.000
_cell.length_b   1.000
_cell.length_c   1.000
_cell.angle_alpha   90.00
_cell.angle_beta   90.00
_cell.angle_gamma   90.00
#
_symmetry.space_group_name_H-M   'P 1'
#
loop_
_entity.id
_entity.type
_entity.pdbx_description
1 polymer ?
#
loop_
_entity_poly.entity_id
_entity_poly.type
_entity_poly.pdbx_seq_one_letter_code
_entity_poly.pdbx_strand_id
1 'polypeptide(L)'
;MTRRLLLATLAVAALLIGSAAGLLAHAPQAHASTTKNFYVTLYGWPDNSPPGGDIAYPKDGGYPTIHNSAGGTGTYANPITYATDQSELAVGTKVYYPYLHRYFIMEDDCAECDQDWNDSGKYHIDLWIGGQNGNSSDVI
;
A
#
# COMPACT_ATOMS: atom_id res chain seq x y z
N MET A 1 -46.79 -51.57 -23.96
CA MET A 1 -46.32 -51.04 -22.65
C MET A 1 -44.79 -51.06 -22.67
N THR A 2 -44.13 -50.22 -21.86
CA THR A 2 -42.67 -49.92 -21.80
C THR A 2 -42.09 -48.96 -22.85
N ARG A 3 -42.89 -47.97 -23.27
CA ARG A 3 -42.37 -46.62 -23.58
C ARG A 3 -41.97 -45.93 -22.27
N ARG A 4 -40.95 -45.07 -22.33
CA ARG A 4 -40.60 -44.02 -21.34
C ARG A 4 -39.79 -44.46 -20.10
N LEU A 5 -38.55 -44.92 -20.23
CA LEU A 5 -37.65 -44.94 -19.06
C LEU A 5 -36.14 -45.01 -19.33
N LEU A 6 -35.66 -44.76 -20.55
CA LEU A 6 -34.23 -44.95 -20.90
C LEU A 6 -33.54 -43.78 -21.61
N LEU A 7 -34.18 -42.61 -21.69
CA LEU A 7 -33.63 -41.42 -22.37
C LEU A 7 -33.67 -40.19 -21.46
N ALA A 8 -33.32 -40.35 -20.18
CA ALA A 8 -33.25 -39.23 -19.23
C ALA A 8 -31.92 -39.16 -18.46
N THR A 9 -30.88 -39.91 -18.86
CA THR A 9 -29.59 -39.94 -18.14
C THR A 9 -28.37 -39.60 -18.98
N LEU A 10 -28.52 -39.23 -20.26
CA LEU A 10 -27.38 -38.93 -21.16
C LEU A 10 -27.39 -37.52 -21.77
N ALA A 11 -28.23 -36.62 -21.28
CA ALA A 11 -28.26 -35.21 -21.73
C ALA A 11 -27.88 -34.18 -20.65
N VAL A 12 -27.50 -34.62 -19.44
CA VAL A 12 -27.07 -33.72 -18.34
C VAL A 12 -25.55 -33.73 -18.13
N ALA A 13 -24.84 -34.74 -18.64
CA ALA A 13 -23.39 -34.84 -18.49
C ALA A 13 -22.59 -33.91 -19.43
N ALA A 14 -23.19 -33.45 -20.54
CA ALA A 14 -22.49 -32.64 -21.54
C ALA A 14 -22.61 -31.12 -21.33
N LEU A 15 -23.49 -30.64 -20.44
CA LEU A 15 -23.60 -29.20 -20.10
C LEU A 15 -22.88 -28.81 -18.81
N LEU A 16 -22.27 -29.76 -18.09
CA LEU A 16 -21.50 -29.46 -16.87
C LEU A 16 -19.99 -29.44 -17.07
N ILE A 17 -19.49 -29.77 -18.27
CA ILE A 17 -18.05 -29.78 -18.57
C ILE A 17 -17.61 -28.44 -19.21
N GLY A 18 -18.54 -27.63 -19.73
CA GLY A 18 -18.24 -26.38 -20.42
C GLY A 18 -17.96 -25.16 -19.53
N SER A 19 -18.23 -25.23 -18.22
CA SER A 19 -18.18 -24.06 -17.34
C SER A 19 -16.89 -23.94 -16.50
N ALA A 20 -16.00 -24.93 -16.55
CA ALA A 20 -14.82 -24.97 -15.68
C ALA A 20 -13.61 -24.18 -16.24
N ALA A 21 -13.67 -23.69 -17.49
CA ALA A 21 -12.55 -22.99 -18.13
C ALA A 21 -12.48 -21.47 -17.80
N GLY A 22 -13.47 -20.92 -17.09
CA GLY A 22 -13.58 -19.47 -16.86
C GLY A 22 -12.93 -18.93 -15.58
N LEU A 23 -12.47 -19.79 -14.67
CA LEU A 23 -11.76 -19.37 -13.46
C LEU A 23 -10.26 -19.23 -13.75
N LEU A 24 -9.91 -18.43 -14.75
CA LEU A 24 -8.56 -17.88 -14.82
C LEU A 24 -8.44 -16.93 -13.63
N ALA A 25 -7.70 -17.37 -12.61
CA ALA A 25 -7.25 -16.53 -11.52
C ALA A 25 -6.70 -15.23 -12.14
N HIS A 26 -7.37 -14.11 -11.90
CA HIS A 26 -6.82 -12.80 -12.18
C HIS A 26 -5.67 -12.60 -11.20
N ALA A 27 -4.49 -13.14 -11.54
CA ALA A 27 -3.27 -12.79 -10.84
C ALA A 27 -3.13 -11.27 -10.95
N PRO A 28 -2.93 -10.55 -9.83
CA PRO A 28 -2.72 -9.11 -9.89
C PRO A 28 -1.56 -8.83 -10.84
N GLN A 29 -1.82 -8.01 -11.86
CA GLN A 29 -0.81 -7.64 -12.83
C GLN A 29 0.24 -6.80 -12.10
N ALA A 30 1.46 -7.34 -11.98
CA ALA A 30 2.57 -6.59 -11.40
C ALA A 30 2.88 -5.40 -12.33
N HIS A 31 2.70 -4.18 -11.82
CA HIS A 31 3.15 -2.99 -12.53
C HIS A 31 4.67 -2.90 -12.46
N ALA A 32 5.29 -2.48 -13.56
CA ALA A 32 6.71 -2.15 -13.56
C ALA A 32 6.95 -1.02 -12.54
N SER A 33 7.95 -1.20 -11.67
CA SER A 33 8.39 -0.13 -10.77
C SER A 33 9.00 1.00 -11.60
N THR A 34 8.65 2.23 -11.28
CA THR A 34 9.28 3.44 -11.83
C THR A 34 10.30 3.98 -10.84
N THR A 35 11.38 4.55 -11.36
CA THR A 35 12.38 5.27 -10.56
C THR A 35 12.20 6.76 -10.80
N LYS A 36 12.22 7.55 -9.72
CA LYS A 36 12.13 9.00 -9.78
C LYS A 36 12.99 9.62 -8.68
N ASN A 37 13.44 10.84 -8.91
CA ASN A 37 14.15 11.62 -7.91
C ASN A 37 13.14 12.38 -7.06
N PHE A 38 13.31 12.29 -5.75
CA PHE A 38 12.52 13.01 -4.75
C PHE A 38 13.45 13.91 -3.94
N TYR A 39 12.94 15.06 -3.52
CA TYR A 39 13.46 15.73 -2.34
C TYR A 39 13.00 14.92 -1.13
N VAL A 40 13.94 14.54 -0.26
CA VAL A 40 13.68 13.62 0.85
C VAL A 40 14.01 14.31 2.15
N THR A 41 13.03 14.40 3.05
CA THR A 41 13.18 14.80 4.45
C THR A 41 12.93 13.62 5.37
N LEU A 42 13.14 13.86 6.67
CA LEU A 42 12.92 12.88 7.72
C LEU A 42 12.06 13.53 8.82
N TYR A 43 11.10 12.78 9.35
CA TYR A 43 10.26 13.17 10.48
C TYR A 43 10.15 12.02 11.46
N GLY A 44 9.88 12.32 12.72
CA GLY A 44 9.74 11.32 13.77
C GLY A 44 8.62 11.67 14.75
N TRP A 45 8.61 10.93 15.86
CA TRP A 45 7.60 11.09 16.89
C TRP A 45 7.50 12.52 17.46
N PRO A 46 8.61 13.22 17.78
CA PRO A 46 8.52 14.53 18.43
C PRO A 46 8.01 15.65 17.52
N ASP A 47 8.23 15.55 16.22
CA ASP A 47 7.92 16.56 15.20
C ASP A 47 6.74 16.20 14.30
N ASN A 48 6.18 14.98 14.44
CA ASN A 48 4.85 14.69 13.95
C ASN A 48 3.82 15.68 14.52
N SER A 49 2.73 15.94 13.81
CA SER A 49 1.78 17.00 14.14
C SER A 49 0.34 16.46 14.27
N PRO A 50 -0.15 16.18 15.50
CA PRO A 50 0.51 16.37 16.80
C PRO A 50 1.63 15.35 17.08
N PRO A 51 2.53 15.62 18.06
CA PRO A 51 3.59 14.68 18.41
C PRO A 51 3.03 13.33 18.82
N GLY A 52 3.51 12.27 18.18
CA GLY A 52 2.85 10.98 18.23
C GLY A 52 3.21 10.09 17.05
N GLY A 53 2.62 8.90 17.05
CA GLY A 53 2.66 7.98 15.92
C GLY A 53 1.35 7.95 15.14
N ASP A 54 0.44 8.90 15.36
CA ASP A 54 -0.79 8.96 14.57
C ASP A 54 -0.44 9.24 13.11
N ILE A 55 -1.23 8.69 12.20
CA ILE A 55 -1.05 8.80 10.75
C ILE A 55 -2.35 9.22 10.09
N ALA A 56 -2.27 9.96 8.98
CA ALA A 56 -3.45 10.46 8.26
C ALA A 56 -4.33 9.33 7.67
N TYR A 57 -3.73 8.20 7.28
CA TYR A 57 -4.40 7.12 6.56
C TYR A 57 -4.28 5.76 7.26
N PRO A 58 -4.84 5.59 8.48
CA PRO A 58 -4.72 4.35 9.23
C PRO A 58 -5.58 3.24 8.62
N LYS A 59 -5.10 2.00 8.69
CA LYS A 59 -5.80 0.83 8.12
C LYS A 59 -7.20 0.64 8.71
N ASP A 60 -7.38 0.86 10.01
CA ASP A 60 -8.69 0.78 10.66
C ASP A 60 -9.66 1.89 10.26
N GLY A 61 -9.16 2.95 9.61
CA GLY A 61 -9.95 3.96 8.90
C GLY A 61 -10.47 3.50 7.53
N GLY A 62 -10.10 2.30 7.06
CA GLY A 62 -10.55 1.74 5.78
C GLY A 62 -9.69 2.13 4.57
N TYR A 63 -8.53 2.74 4.80
CA TYR A 63 -7.56 3.09 3.74
C TYR A 63 -6.82 1.85 3.22
N PRO A 64 -6.27 1.89 1.98
CA PRO A 64 -5.49 0.79 1.40
C PRO A 64 -4.06 0.70 1.99
N THR A 65 -3.94 0.80 3.31
CA THR A 65 -2.69 0.83 4.08
C THR A 65 -2.55 -0.40 4.98
N ILE A 66 -1.46 -0.51 5.74
CA ILE A 66 -1.21 -1.71 6.57
C ILE A 66 -1.04 -1.40 8.06
N HIS A 67 -0.66 -0.17 8.43
CA HIS A 67 -0.49 0.26 9.82
C HIS A 67 -1.65 1.12 10.32
N ASN A 68 -1.81 1.18 11.64
CA ASN A 68 -2.66 2.16 12.33
C ASN A 68 -1.85 3.26 13.02
N SER A 69 -0.51 3.18 12.95
CA SER A 69 0.42 4.13 13.55
C SER A 69 1.74 4.07 12.79
N ALA A 70 2.45 5.19 12.72
CA ALA A 70 3.70 5.32 12.01
C ALA A 70 4.74 4.32 12.52
N GLY A 71 5.36 3.58 11.60
CA GLY A 71 6.31 2.54 11.97
C GLY A 71 6.63 1.61 10.83
N GLY A 72 7.13 0.43 11.17
CA GLY A 72 7.49 -0.62 10.21
C GLY A 72 8.94 -1.10 10.37
N THR A 73 9.30 -2.17 9.67
CA THR A 73 10.68 -2.73 9.70
C THR A 73 11.47 -2.45 8.43
N GLY A 74 10.82 -1.89 7.41
CA GLY A 74 11.42 -1.52 6.14
C GLY A 74 11.61 -2.68 5.16
N THR A 75 10.95 -3.81 5.41
CA THR A 75 10.83 -4.90 4.44
C THR A 75 9.68 -4.64 3.48
N TYR A 76 9.60 -5.30 2.33
CA TYR A 76 8.47 -5.12 1.42
C TYR A 76 7.10 -5.50 2.04
N ALA A 77 7.11 -6.49 2.95
CA ALA A 77 5.91 -6.95 3.65
C ALA A 77 5.53 -6.05 4.83
N ASN A 78 6.51 -5.36 5.42
CA ASN A 78 6.34 -4.44 6.54
C ASN A 78 7.20 -3.18 6.30
N PRO A 79 6.85 -2.37 5.28
CA PRO A 79 7.52 -1.12 4.93
C PRO A 79 7.44 -0.09 6.06
N ILE A 80 8.28 0.93 6.04
CA ILE A 80 8.21 2.04 6.99
C ILE A 80 7.22 3.10 6.50
N THR A 81 6.42 3.70 7.38
CA THR A 81 5.54 4.82 7.01
C THR A 81 6.31 5.99 6.37
N TYR A 82 5.73 6.65 5.39
CA TYR A 82 6.17 7.97 4.92
C TYR A 82 4.97 8.88 4.66
N ALA A 83 5.24 10.18 4.64
CA ALA A 83 4.28 11.24 4.35
C ALA A 83 4.59 11.94 3.02
N THR A 84 3.56 12.38 2.30
CA THR A 84 3.62 13.18 1.08
C THR A 84 2.21 13.70 0.75
N ASP A 85 2.04 14.45 -0.33
CA ASP A 85 0.71 14.79 -0.86
C ASP A 85 0.06 13.55 -1.50
N GLN A 86 -1.19 13.25 -1.16
CA GLN A 86 -1.94 12.09 -1.71
C GLN A 86 -2.12 12.10 -3.24
N SER A 87 -1.98 13.26 -3.87
CA SER A 87 -2.02 13.47 -5.32
C SER A 87 -0.62 13.34 -5.96
N GLU A 88 0.46 13.49 -5.18
CA GLU A 88 1.83 13.17 -5.60
C GLU A 88 2.01 11.65 -5.71
N LEU A 89 1.69 10.91 -4.64
CA LEU A 89 1.67 9.46 -4.58
C LEU A 89 0.42 8.98 -3.85
N ALA A 90 -0.34 8.08 -4.49
CA ALA A 90 -1.57 7.57 -3.91
C ALA A 90 -1.32 6.85 -2.56
N VAL A 91 -2.28 6.99 -1.64
CA VAL A 91 -2.30 6.28 -0.35
C VAL A 91 -2.05 4.79 -0.54
N GLY A 92 -1.18 4.21 0.28
CA GLY A 92 -0.75 2.81 0.21
C GLY A 92 0.38 2.52 -0.80
N THR A 93 0.85 3.53 -1.56
CA THR A 93 1.97 3.38 -2.48
C THR A 93 3.23 2.98 -1.72
N LYS A 94 3.91 1.93 -2.21
CA LYS A 94 5.21 1.52 -1.67
C LYS A 94 6.35 2.10 -2.50
N VAL A 95 7.35 2.65 -1.83
CA VAL A 95 8.59 3.11 -2.44
C VAL A 95 9.78 2.37 -1.84
N TYR A 96 10.85 2.20 -2.62
CA TYR A 96 12.11 1.66 -2.10
C TYR A 96 13.14 2.78 -2.11
N TYR A 97 13.71 3.09 -0.94
CA TYR A 97 14.74 4.12 -0.84
C TYR A 97 16.14 3.50 -0.83
N PRO A 98 16.92 3.64 -1.91
CA PRO A 98 18.14 2.86 -2.11
C PRO A 98 19.25 3.22 -1.12
N TYR A 99 19.25 4.40 -0.51
CA TYR A 99 20.31 4.79 0.43
C TYR A 99 20.15 4.19 1.83
N LEU A 100 18.91 3.87 2.24
CA LEU A 100 18.64 3.19 3.50
C LEU A 100 18.40 1.68 3.33
N HIS A 101 18.31 1.20 2.09
CA HIS A 101 17.93 -0.18 1.76
C HIS A 101 16.62 -0.63 2.44
N ARG A 102 15.64 0.28 2.53
CA ARG A 102 14.33 0.02 3.13
C ARG A 102 13.19 0.33 2.15
N TYR A 103 12.10 -0.40 2.31
CA TYR A 103 10.81 -0.05 1.72
C TYR A 103 10.04 0.89 2.64
N PHE A 104 9.31 1.82 2.04
CA PHE A 104 8.39 2.72 2.71
C PHE A 104 6.99 2.64 2.09
N ILE A 105 5.95 3.04 2.81
CA ILE A 105 4.54 3.06 2.37
C ILE A 105 3.85 4.39 2.71
N MET A 106 3.05 4.92 1.77
CA MET A 106 2.31 6.18 1.95
C MET A 106 1.15 5.95 2.89
N GLU A 107 1.28 6.41 4.13
CA GLU A 107 0.26 6.22 5.17
C GLU A 107 -0.03 7.50 5.94
N ASP A 108 0.72 8.56 5.68
CA ASP A 108 0.63 9.83 6.40
C ASP A 108 0.66 11.03 5.45
N ASP A 109 0.33 12.20 5.97
CA ASP A 109 0.19 13.45 5.23
C ASP A 109 1.21 14.50 5.68
N CYS A 110 1.61 15.40 4.79
CA CYS A 110 2.69 16.35 5.02
C CYS A 110 2.36 17.72 4.41
N ALA A 111 2.10 18.71 5.26
CA ALA A 111 1.69 20.05 4.80
C ALA A 111 2.71 20.75 3.89
N GLU A 112 4.02 20.58 4.13
CA GLU A 112 5.05 21.14 3.25
C GLU A 112 5.10 20.39 1.91
N CYS A 113 4.85 19.08 1.91
CA CYS A 113 4.78 18.25 0.72
C CYS A 113 3.58 18.64 -0.14
N ASP A 114 2.42 18.89 0.47
CA ASP A 114 1.23 19.45 -0.19
C ASP A 114 1.54 20.79 -0.85
N GLN A 115 2.21 21.69 -0.13
CA GLN A 115 2.56 23.01 -0.68
C GLN A 115 3.51 22.86 -1.88
N ASP A 116 4.58 22.07 -1.74
CA ASP A 116 5.54 21.78 -2.80
C ASP A 116 4.88 21.17 -4.05
N TRP A 117 3.95 20.24 -3.85
CA TRP A 117 3.21 19.60 -4.91
C TRP A 117 2.25 20.58 -5.61
N ASN A 118 1.45 21.31 -4.84
CA ASN A 118 0.46 22.25 -5.38
C ASN A 118 1.11 23.44 -6.10
N ASP A 119 2.25 23.94 -5.61
CA ASP A 119 2.92 25.10 -6.20
C ASP A 119 3.70 24.76 -7.47
N SER A 120 4.30 23.57 -7.52
CA SER A 120 5.31 23.27 -8.54
C SER A 120 5.36 21.82 -9.05
N GLY A 121 4.56 20.91 -8.49
CA GLY A 121 4.66 19.48 -8.76
C GLY A 121 6.00 18.89 -8.33
N LYS A 122 6.64 19.48 -7.30
CA LYS A 122 7.90 18.99 -6.76
C LYS A 122 7.64 17.67 -6.04
N TYR A 123 8.45 16.67 -6.38
CA TYR A 123 8.40 15.37 -5.72
C TYR A 123 9.07 15.47 -4.35
N HIS A 124 8.28 15.39 -3.28
CA HIS A 124 8.73 15.52 -1.89
C HIS A 124 8.10 14.44 -1.01
N ILE A 125 8.96 13.62 -0.39
CA ILE A 125 8.54 12.63 0.61
C ILE A 125 9.26 12.87 1.93
N ASP A 126 8.53 12.66 3.02
CA ASP A 126 9.05 12.73 4.38
C ASP A 126 9.05 11.34 5.02
N LEU A 127 10.23 10.84 5.39
CA LEU A 127 10.38 9.45 5.83
C LEU A 127 10.30 9.36 7.35
N TRP A 128 9.42 8.49 7.86
CA TRP A 128 9.32 8.25 9.30
C TRP A 128 10.61 7.61 9.81
N ILE A 129 11.22 8.23 10.81
CA ILE A 129 12.42 7.72 11.46
C ILE A 129 12.19 7.19 12.86
N GLY A 130 10.99 7.26 13.45
CA GLY A 130 10.77 6.75 14.82
C GLY A 130 11.07 7.79 15.91
N GLY A 131 11.69 7.37 17.02
CA GLY A 131 12.01 8.27 18.14
C GLY A 131 10.92 8.38 19.21
N GLN A 132 10.05 7.36 19.32
CA GLN A 132 9.05 7.28 20.38
C GLN A 132 9.72 7.42 21.76
N ASN A 133 9.12 8.22 22.64
CA ASN A 133 9.67 8.55 23.97
C ASN A 133 11.06 9.23 23.95
N GLY A 134 11.47 9.81 22.81
CA GLY A 134 12.81 10.39 22.66
C GLY A 134 13.94 9.36 22.61
N ASN A 135 13.62 8.09 22.35
CA ASN A 135 14.62 7.04 22.25
C ASN A 135 15.32 7.09 20.89
N SER A 136 16.55 7.60 20.86
CA SER A 136 17.39 7.64 19.66
C SER A 136 17.88 6.27 19.19
N SER A 137 17.64 5.19 19.96
CA SER A 137 17.87 3.81 19.51
C SER A 137 16.65 3.21 18.80
N ASP A 138 15.48 3.85 18.91
CA ASP A 138 14.25 3.46 18.21
C ASP A 138 14.06 4.27 16.92
N VAL A 139 15.19 4.67 16.31
CA VAL A 139 15.19 5.26 14.97
C VAL A 139 15.66 4.27 13.92
N ILE A 140 15.06 4.33 12.72
CA ILE A 140 15.17 3.32 11.65
C ILE A 140 16.60 3.05 11.17
#